data_AF-A0A9Q4BAE9-F1
#
_entry.id   AF-A0A9Q4BAE9-F1
#
_cell.length_a   1.000
_cell.length_b   1.000
_cell.length_c   1.000
_cell.angle_alpha   90.00
_cell.angle_beta   90.00
_cell.angle_gamma   90.00
#
_symmetry.space_group_name_H-M   'P 1'
#
loop_
_entity.id
_entity.type
_entity.pdbx_description
1 polymer ?
#
loop_
_entity_poly.entity_id
_entity_poly.type
_entity_poly.pdbx_seq_one_letter_code
_entity_poly.pdbx_strand_id
1 'polypeptide(L)'
;MTTTSHAMHIVKPVTATHSTSEKDKLIGKPRFHFEPLEVMQLLKQRIIGQDAALHEIEKMLHVVKADFSSPERPLSVTLMLGPTGVGKTETVRLISEAIYGRPDAFCRIDMNTLAQEHYAAAITGAPPGYVGSKEGHSLFDETAIAGSHTRPGIVLLDELEKASTEVIRGLMNVLDTGKLTLTSGTKTIDFRNCMIFMTSNVGAQAAQQYLDKLNFLPKKMQDLCLKKLPTRSIIEKVMYRKFDPEFLNRIDRTLHYQAVQDDALPKLVDIELQKLNQRLQHQKRAVVLTDAAKAHFYKDHDIRFGARHLARRMRTELEPLLALYFLNYPEKAQLTVNFSEGQLIIQPE
;
A
#
# COMPACT_ATOMS: atom_id res chain seq x y z
N MET A 1 55.23 -13.86 -18.59
CA MET A 1 53.80 -13.72 -18.95
C MET A 1 53.01 -14.64 -18.05
N THR A 2 52.42 -14.08 -17.01
CA THR A 2 51.68 -14.77 -15.94
C THR A 2 50.22 -14.90 -16.35
N THR A 3 49.74 -16.12 -16.58
CA THR A 3 48.31 -16.39 -16.80
C THR A 3 47.65 -16.74 -15.47
N THR A 4 46.81 -15.82 -14.99
CA THR A 4 45.98 -15.93 -13.80
C THR A 4 44.80 -16.87 -14.04
N SER A 5 44.86 -18.05 -13.45
CA SER A 5 43.73 -18.99 -13.35
C SER A 5 42.64 -18.39 -12.46
N HIS A 6 41.51 -18.00 -13.04
CA HIS A 6 40.30 -17.62 -12.30
C HIS A 6 39.71 -18.87 -11.63
N ALA A 7 39.77 -18.95 -10.30
CA ALA A 7 39.08 -19.96 -9.53
C ALA A 7 37.56 -19.70 -9.56
N MET A 8 36.82 -20.46 -10.37
CA MET A 8 35.37 -20.59 -10.23
C MET A 8 35.08 -21.47 -9.01
N HIS A 9 34.56 -20.87 -7.94
CA HIS A 9 33.97 -21.62 -6.83
C HIS A 9 32.63 -22.20 -7.29
N ILE A 10 32.65 -23.42 -7.82
CA ILE A 10 31.43 -24.21 -8.05
C ILE A 10 30.99 -24.75 -6.68
N VAL A 11 29.98 -24.11 -6.08
CA VAL A 11 29.31 -24.64 -4.89
C VAL A 11 28.50 -25.86 -5.34
N LYS A 12 28.94 -27.06 -4.96
CA LYS A 12 28.15 -28.29 -5.13
C LYS A 12 26.91 -28.20 -4.22
N PRO A 13 25.69 -28.48 -4.72
CA PRO A 13 24.52 -28.49 -3.86
C PRO A 13 24.64 -29.65 -2.87
N VAL A 14 24.52 -29.33 -1.59
CA VAL A 14 24.40 -30.32 -0.50
C VAL A 14 23.05 -30.99 -0.68
N THR A 15 23.05 -32.29 -1.02
CA THR A 15 21.85 -33.13 -1.03
C THR A 15 21.34 -33.32 0.38
N ALA A 16 20.44 -32.44 0.82
CA ALA A 16 19.57 -32.69 1.95
C ALA A 16 18.45 -33.65 1.51
N THR A 17 18.48 -34.89 2.00
CA THR A 17 17.40 -35.85 1.86
C THR A 17 16.21 -35.43 2.71
N HIS A 18 15.40 -34.49 2.19
CA HIS A 18 14.04 -34.31 2.67
C HIS A 18 13.14 -35.31 1.95
N SER A 19 12.64 -36.29 2.68
CA SER A 19 11.56 -37.17 2.24
C SER A 19 10.31 -36.34 2.01
N THR A 20 10.16 -35.82 0.79
CA THR A 20 8.95 -35.14 0.34
C THR A 20 7.97 -36.23 -0.08
N SER A 21 6.84 -36.32 0.64
CA SER A 21 5.70 -37.15 0.27
C SER A 21 5.33 -36.92 -1.19
N GLU A 22 5.23 -38.00 -1.98
CA GLU A 22 4.87 -37.96 -3.41
C GLU A 22 3.47 -37.37 -3.68
N LYS A 23 2.63 -37.19 -2.65
CA LYS A 23 1.24 -36.70 -2.80
C LYS A 23 1.11 -35.19 -3.02
N ASP A 24 2.16 -34.39 -2.79
CA ASP A 24 2.07 -32.91 -2.83
C ASP A 24 2.74 -32.23 -4.04
N LYS A 25 3.36 -33.00 -4.96
CA LYS A 25 3.91 -32.43 -6.20
C LYS A 25 2.90 -32.56 -7.34
N LEU A 26 1.83 -31.77 -7.30
CA LEU A 26 1.07 -31.48 -8.52
C LEU A 26 1.95 -30.58 -9.41
N ILE A 27 2.71 -31.21 -10.30
CA ILE A 27 3.52 -30.50 -11.31
C ILE A 27 2.61 -29.49 -12.04
N GLY A 28 2.95 -28.20 -11.94
CA GLY A 28 2.31 -27.13 -12.69
C GLY A 28 1.05 -26.49 -12.07
N LYS A 29 0.60 -26.88 -10.87
CA LYS A 29 -0.48 -26.17 -10.19
C LYS A 29 0.05 -25.26 -9.08
N PRO A 30 -0.12 -23.94 -9.18
CA PRO A 30 0.34 -23.03 -8.14
C PRO A 30 -0.46 -23.22 -6.84
N ARG A 31 0.21 -23.16 -5.68
CA ARG A 31 -0.43 -23.36 -4.37
C ARG A 31 -1.41 -22.25 -4.01
N PHE A 32 -1.20 -21.04 -4.52
CA PHE A 32 -2.04 -19.89 -4.22
C PHE A 32 -3.30 -19.84 -5.08
N HIS A 33 -4.44 -19.60 -4.44
CA HIS A 33 -5.75 -19.67 -5.12
C HIS A 33 -6.17 -18.38 -5.84
N PHE A 34 -5.57 -17.23 -5.53
CA PHE A 34 -5.94 -15.96 -6.17
C PHE A 34 -5.49 -15.94 -7.64
N GLU A 35 -6.22 -15.23 -8.49
CA GLU A 35 -5.84 -15.01 -9.88
C GLU A 35 -5.30 -13.58 -10.09
N PRO A 36 -4.05 -13.39 -10.56
CA PRO A 36 -3.47 -12.05 -10.74
C PRO A 36 -4.34 -11.11 -11.58
N LEU A 37 -5.00 -11.63 -12.61
CA LEU A 37 -5.87 -10.83 -13.49
C LEU A 37 -7.08 -10.25 -12.75
N GLU A 38 -7.71 -11.03 -11.86
CA GLU A 38 -8.85 -10.57 -11.04
C GLU A 38 -8.40 -9.49 -10.05
N VAL A 39 -7.26 -9.69 -9.40
CA VAL A 39 -6.65 -8.68 -8.51
C VAL A 39 -6.37 -7.39 -9.28
N MET A 40 -5.76 -7.49 -10.48
CA MET A 40 -5.44 -6.34 -11.30
C MET A 40 -6.68 -5.62 -11.84
N GLN A 41 -7.77 -6.34 -12.15
CA GLN A 41 -9.02 -5.74 -12.55
C GLN A 41 -9.60 -4.87 -11.43
N LEU A 42 -9.62 -5.37 -10.20
CA LEU A 42 -10.07 -4.61 -9.03
C LEU A 42 -9.19 -3.37 -8.79
N LEU A 43 -7.86 -3.52 -8.89
CA LEU A 43 -6.92 -2.43 -8.73
C LEU A 43 -7.12 -1.34 -9.79
N LYS A 44 -7.20 -1.70 -11.08
CA LYS A 44 -7.37 -0.74 -12.19
C LYS A 44 -8.70 0.00 -12.15
N GLN A 45 -9.74 -0.58 -11.54
CA GLN A 45 -11.03 0.08 -11.35
C GLN A 45 -10.99 1.17 -10.28
N ARG A 46 -10.18 1.00 -9.22
CA ARG A 46 -10.21 1.88 -8.04
C ARG A 46 -8.95 2.72 -7.83
N ILE A 47 -7.83 2.39 -8.49
CA ILE A 47 -6.57 3.14 -8.43
C ILE A 47 -6.36 3.85 -9.77
N ILE A 48 -6.43 5.19 -9.77
CA ILE A 48 -6.38 6.01 -10.97
C ILE A 48 -5.03 6.73 -11.08
N GLY A 49 -4.47 6.75 -12.30
CA GLY A 49 -3.26 7.53 -12.62
C GLY A 49 -1.95 6.91 -12.13
N GLN A 50 -1.93 5.60 -11.85
CA GLN A 50 -0.77 4.90 -11.28
C GLN A 50 -0.30 3.72 -12.14
N ASP A 51 -0.44 3.81 -13.47
CA ASP A 51 -0.23 2.67 -14.39
C ASP A 51 1.14 2.00 -14.22
N ALA A 52 2.21 2.79 -14.03
CA ALA A 52 3.56 2.26 -13.83
C ALA A 52 3.69 1.45 -12.53
N ALA A 53 3.07 1.91 -11.44
CA ALA A 53 3.07 1.18 -10.17
C ALA A 53 2.21 -0.08 -10.26
N LEU A 54 1.04 0.01 -10.90
CA LEU A 54 0.15 -1.13 -11.14
C LEU A 54 0.80 -2.21 -12.00
N HIS A 55 1.58 -1.84 -13.01
CA HIS A 55 2.30 -2.79 -13.84
C HIS A 55 3.38 -3.57 -13.07
N GLU A 56 4.08 -2.94 -12.14
CA GLU A 56 5.05 -3.64 -11.28
C GLU A 56 4.37 -4.54 -10.25
N ILE A 57 3.20 -4.15 -9.75
CA ILE A 57 2.34 -5.01 -8.90
C ILE A 57 1.89 -6.24 -9.68
N GLU A 58 1.46 -6.06 -10.93
CA GLU A 58 1.07 -7.16 -11.81
C GLU A 58 2.22 -8.19 -11.95
N LYS A 59 3.45 -7.74 -12.25
CA LYS A 59 4.62 -8.62 -12.30
C LYS A 59 4.86 -9.36 -10.99
N MET A 60 4.78 -8.63 -9.87
CA MET A 60 4.94 -9.21 -8.53
C MET A 60 3.90 -10.30 -8.27
N LEU A 61 2.62 -10.04 -8.55
CA LEU A 61 1.54 -11.01 -8.32
C LEU A 61 1.73 -12.30 -9.14
N HIS A 62 2.25 -12.19 -10.38
CA HIS A 62 2.56 -13.38 -11.18
C HIS A 62 3.70 -14.21 -10.58
N VAL A 63 4.76 -13.57 -10.08
CA VAL A 63 5.87 -14.26 -9.39
C VAL A 63 5.37 -14.96 -8.13
N VAL A 64 4.55 -14.28 -7.33
CA VAL A 64 3.94 -14.84 -6.12
C VAL A 64 3.02 -16.01 -6.47
N LYS A 65 2.13 -15.83 -7.47
CA LYS A 65 1.24 -16.90 -7.95
C LYS A 65 2.01 -18.12 -8.40
N ALA A 66 3.09 -17.93 -9.16
CA ALA A 66 3.96 -19.01 -9.62
C ALA A 66 4.77 -19.68 -8.49
N ASP A 67 4.81 -19.08 -7.30
CA ASP A 67 5.52 -19.56 -6.12
C ASP A 67 7.01 -19.77 -6.37
N PHE A 68 7.63 -18.84 -7.12
CA PHE A 68 9.05 -18.88 -7.47
C PHE A 68 9.95 -18.17 -6.44
N SER A 69 9.39 -17.65 -5.36
CA SER A 69 10.12 -16.92 -4.33
C SER A 69 10.97 -17.87 -3.47
N SER A 70 12.07 -17.34 -2.91
CA SER A 70 12.91 -18.11 -1.98
C SER A 70 12.11 -18.53 -0.74
N PRO A 71 12.22 -19.80 -0.28
CA PRO A 71 11.51 -20.27 0.92
C PRO A 71 12.07 -19.67 2.22
N GLU A 72 13.18 -18.94 2.16
CA GLU A 72 13.85 -18.30 3.30
C GLU A 72 13.53 -16.82 3.45
N ARG A 73 12.80 -16.22 2.49
CA ARG A 73 12.47 -14.80 2.49
C ARG A 73 10.96 -14.59 2.36
N PRO A 74 10.44 -13.42 2.71
CA PRO A 74 9.07 -13.05 2.34
C PRO A 74 8.84 -13.23 0.84
N LEU A 75 7.60 -13.49 0.44
CA LEU A 75 7.23 -13.75 -0.96
C LEU A 75 7.54 -12.56 -1.87
N SER A 76 7.45 -11.35 -1.33
CA SER A 76 7.82 -10.09 -1.97
C SER A 76 7.96 -9.00 -0.91
N VAL A 77 8.97 -8.14 -1.08
CA VAL A 77 9.18 -6.93 -0.29
C VAL A 77 9.09 -5.70 -1.19
N THR A 78 8.04 -4.91 -1.02
CA THR A 78 7.71 -3.78 -1.90
C THR A 78 7.64 -2.46 -1.14
N LEU A 79 8.40 -1.46 -1.57
CA LEU A 79 8.34 -0.08 -1.05
C LEU A 79 7.53 0.82 -1.99
N MET A 80 6.49 1.46 -1.47
CA MET A 80 5.65 2.41 -2.20
C MET A 80 5.96 3.84 -1.78
N LEU A 81 6.49 4.63 -2.70
CA LEU A 81 6.86 6.03 -2.52
C LEU A 81 5.86 6.94 -3.20
N GLY A 82 5.52 8.06 -2.58
CA GLY A 82 4.69 9.10 -3.21
C GLY A 82 3.97 9.98 -2.19
N PRO A 83 3.20 11.00 -2.61
CA PRO A 83 2.49 11.86 -1.67
C PRO A 83 1.34 11.14 -0.95
N THR A 84 0.74 11.81 0.03
CA THR A 84 -0.42 11.25 0.75
C THR A 84 -1.65 11.23 -0.16
N GLY A 85 -2.54 10.26 0.05
CA GLY A 85 -3.82 10.19 -0.66
C GLY A 85 -3.77 9.75 -2.13
N VAL A 86 -2.63 9.25 -2.63
CA VAL A 86 -2.46 8.74 -4.01
C VAL A 86 -2.79 7.25 -4.19
N GLY A 87 -3.27 6.58 -3.13
CA GLY A 87 -3.73 5.19 -3.21
C GLY A 87 -2.77 4.12 -2.69
N LYS A 88 -1.58 4.45 -2.14
CA LYS A 88 -0.61 3.45 -1.64
C LYS A 88 -1.22 2.42 -0.66
N THR A 89 -1.91 2.90 0.37
CA THR A 89 -2.60 2.03 1.35
C THR A 89 -3.81 1.33 0.75
N GLU A 90 -4.53 2.01 -0.15
CA GLU A 90 -5.72 1.46 -0.81
C GLU A 90 -5.34 0.26 -1.70
N THR A 91 -4.21 0.33 -2.41
CA THR A 91 -3.67 -0.80 -3.18
C THR A 91 -3.58 -2.06 -2.33
N VAL A 92 -3.05 -1.97 -1.10
CA VAL A 92 -2.92 -3.14 -0.21
C VAL A 92 -4.28 -3.64 0.24
N ARG A 93 -5.21 -2.72 0.57
CA ARG A 93 -6.60 -3.08 0.91
C ARG A 93 -7.28 -3.82 -0.23
N LEU A 94 -7.08 -3.40 -1.48
CA LEU A 94 -7.68 -4.03 -2.66
C LEU A 94 -7.06 -5.39 -2.97
N ILE A 95 -5.74 -5.54 -2.80
CA ILE A 95 -5.09 -6.85 -2.89
C ILE A 95 -5.66 -7.79 -1.82
N SER A 96 -5.85 -7.30 -0.58
CA SER A 96 -6.48 -8.07 0.49
C SER A 96 -7.93 -8.43 0.17
N GLU A 97 -8.73 -7.48 -0.35
CA GLU A 97 -10.10 -7.71 -0.80
C GLU A 97 -10.16 -8.81 -1.88
N ALA A 98 -9.27 -8.77 -2.87
CA ALA A 98 -9.24 -9.76 -3.94
C ALA A 98 -8.81 -11.16 -3.47
N ILE A 99 -7.86 -11.26 -2.52
CA ILE A 99 -7.33 -12.56 -2.05
C ILE A 99 -8.19 -13.18 -0.95
N TYR A 100 -8.72 -12.36 -0.05
CA TYR A 100 -9.42 -12.78 1.17
C TYR A 100 -10.92 -12.47 1.17
N GLY A 101 -11.43 -11.71 0.18
CA GLY A 101 -12.82 -11.24 0.15
C GLY A 101 -13.10 -10.12 1.15
N ARG A 102 -12.08 -9.63 1.86
CA ARG A 102 -12.20 -8.59 2.89
C ARG A 102 -11.04 -7.60 2.77
N PRO A 103 -11.29 -6.29 2.73
CA PRO A 103 -10.24 -5.29 2.50
C PRO A 103 -9.30 -5.09 3.68
N ASP A 104 -9.69 -5.52 4.89
CA ASP A 104 -8.93 -5.35 6.14
C ASP A 104 -8.29 -6.67 6.62
N ALA A 105 -8.23 -7.70 5.77
CA ALA A 105 -7.60 -8.98 6.09
C ALA A 105 -6.07 -8.94 5.85
N PHE A 106 -5.39 -8.05 6.57
CA PHE A 106 -3.94 -7.89 6.51
C PHE A 106 -3.41 -7.30 7.84
N CYS A 107 -2.16 -7.58 8.17
CA CYS A 107 -1.53 -7.00 9.35
C CYS A 107 -1.04 -5.58 9.00
N ARG A 108 -1.66 -4.56 9.61
CA ARG A 108 -1.21 -3.17 9.47
C ARG A 108 -0.42 -2.74 10.69
N ILE A 109 0.78 -2.24 10.45
CA ILE A 109 1.68 -1.73 11.48
C ILE A 109 1.99 -0.28 11.13
N ASP A 110 1.58 0.62 12.02
CA ASP A 110 1.97 2.02 11.95
C ASP A 110 3.40 2.17 12.52
N MET A 111 4.32 2.60 11.66
CA MET A 111 5.73 2.69 12.02
C MET A 111 6.03 3.78 13.04
N ASN A 112 5.14 4.77 13.19
CA ASN A 112 5.22 5.77 14.26
C ASN A 112 4.83 5.16 15.61
N THR A 113 3.79 4.32 15.65
CA THR A 113 3.43 3.58 16.87
C THR A 113 4.53 2.60 17.26
N LEU A 114 5.09 1.89 16.27
CA LEU A 114 6.15 0.93 16.51
C LEU A 114 7.45 1.57 17.02
N ALA A 115 7.71 2.82 16.66
CA ALA A 115 8.87 3.59 17.14
C ALA A 115 8.78 3.99 18.62
N GLN A 116 7.62 3.85 19.27
CA GLN A 116 7.50 4.12 20.71
C GLN A 116 8.27 3.07 21.51
N GLU A 117 8.99 3.50 22.55
CA GLU A 117 9.97 2.69 23.29
C GLU A 117 9.43 1.32 23.74
N HIS A 118 8.18 1.25 24.21
CA HIS A 118 7.56 0.02 24.67
C HIS A 118 7.38 -1.04 23.56
N TYR A 119 7.07 -0.61 22.33
CA TYR A 119 6.84 -1.50 21.20
C TYR A 119 8.12 -1.79 20.43
N ALA A 120 9.00 -0.79 20.31
CA ALA A 120 10.32 -0.95 19.73
C ALA A 120 11.12 -2.02 20.48
N ALA A 121 11.05 -2.02 21.82
CA ALA A 121 11.71 -3.01 22.67
C ALA A 121 11.31 -4.47 22.38
N ALA A 122 10.12 -4.72 21.82
CA ALA A 122 9.70 -6.06 21.41
C ALA A 122 10.48 -6.58 20.18
N ILE A 123 10.97 -5.67 19.34
CA ILE A 123 11.75 -5.96 18.12
C ILE A 123 13.26 -5.83 18.37
N THR A 124 13.68 -4.82 19.13
CA THR A 124 15.09 -4.41 19.24
C THR A 124 15.80 -4.95 20.48
N GLY A 125 15.02 -5.35 21.50
CA GLY A 125 15.51 -5.70 22.84
C GLY A 125 15.15 -4.61 23.83
N ALA A 126 14.78 -4.99 25.05
CA ALA A 126 14.62 -4.03 26.14
C ALA A 126 16.00 -3.52 26.58
N PRO A 127 16.18 -2.20 26.82
CA PRO A 127 17.37 -1.69 27.49
C PRO A 127 17.51 -2.29 28.91
N PRO A 128 18.73 -2.41 29.45
CA PRO A 128 18.93 -2.91 30.82
C PRO A 128 18.15 -2.06 31.84
N GLY A 129 17.25 -2.68 32.61
CA GLY A 129 16.48 -2.02 33.69
C GLY A 129 14.99 -1.79 33.41
N TYR A 130 14.48 -2.12 32.22
CA TYR A 130 13.05 -2.00 31.90
C TYR A 130 12.28 -3.28 32.25
N VAL A 131 11.38 -3.21 33.24
CA VAL A 131 10.51 -4.34 33.61
C VAL A 131 9.25 -4.32 32.74
N GLY A 132 9.11 -5.30 31.86
CA GLY A 132 7.83 -5.72 31.26
C GLY A 132 7.37 -4.96 30.03
N SER A 133 7.59 -5.53 28.85
CA SER A 133 6.63 -5.39 27.74
C SER A 133 5.33 -6.06 28.17
N LYS A 134 4.17 -5.41 28.00
CA LYS A 134 2.87 -6.06 28.24
C LYS A 134 2.71 -7.21 27.24
N GLU A 135 2.95 -8.44 27.68
CA GLU A 135 2.92 -9.70 26.90
C GLU A 135 1.55 -10.07 26.28
N GLY A 136 0.54 -9.19 26.28
CA GLY A 136 -0.81 -9.53 25.82
C GLY A 136 -1.15 -9.14 24.38
N HIS A 137 -0.51 -8.10 23.83
CA HIS A 137 -0.87 -7.53 22.53
C HIS A 137 0.38 -7.22 21.71
N SER A 138 0.90 -8.23 21.01
CA SER A 138 1.86 -7.98 19.94
C SER A 138 1.20 -7.10 18.89
N LEU A 139 1.85 -6.03 18.43
CA LEU A 139 1.41 -5.25 17.27
C LEU A 139 1.33 -6.11 16.00
N PHE A 140 1.98 -7.27 16.01
CA PHE A 140 1.98 -8.24 14.94
C PHE A 140 0.80 -9.20 15.08
N ASP A 141 -0.14 -9.10 14.13
CA ASP A 141 -1.16 -10.13 13.93
C ASP A 141 -0.52 -11.34 13.22
N GLU A 142 -0.07 -12.31 13.99
CA GLU A 142 0.58 -13.52 13.51
C GLU A 142 -0.26 -14.30 12.51
N THR A 143 -1.59 -14.28 12.66
CA THR A 143 -2.48 -15.01 11.75
C THR A 143 -2.53 -14.35 10.38
N ALA A 144 -2.60 -13.01 10.35
CA ALA A 144 -2.58 -12.25 9.11
C ALA A 144 -1.18 -12.25 8.44
N ILE A 145 -0.11 -12.33 9.23
CA ILE A 145 1.27 -12.42 8.73
C ILE A 145 1.54 -13.79 8.12
N ALA A 146 1.18 -14.88 8.82
CA ALA A 146 1.43 -16.23 8.33
C ALA A 146 0.53 -16.59 7.13
N GLY A 147 -0.70 -16.07 7.09
CA GLY A 147 -1.69 -16.43 6.09
C GLY A 147 -2.06 -17.92 6.16
N SER A 148 -2.25 -18.55 5.01
CA SER A 148 -2.45 -20.00 4.92
C SER A 148 -1.60 -20.60 3.81
N HIS A 149 -1.59 -21.94 3.70
CA HIS A 149 -0.90 -22.62 2.60
C HIS A 149 -1.33 -22.12 1.21
N THR A 150 -2.61 -21.73 1.06
CA THR A 150 -3.21 -21.34 -0.23
C THR A 150 -3.46 -19.84 -0.38
N ARG A 151 -3.20 -19.04 0.67
CA ARG A 151 -3.34 -17.59 0.66
C ARG A 151 -2.14 -16.94 1.34
N PRO A 152 -1.41 -16.06 0.65
CA PRO A 152 -0.25 -15.41 1.23
C PRO A 152 -0.69 -14.44 2.33
N GLY A 153 0.06 -14.37 3.43
CA GLY A 153 -0.10 -13.28 4.40
C GLY A 153 0.15 -11.92 3.74
N ILE A 154 -0.48 -10.87 4.28
CA ILE A 154 -0.30 -9.51 3.77
C ILE A 154 0.08 -8.62 4.95
N VAL A 155 1.21 -7.92 4.81
CA VAL A 155 1.71 -7.01 5.84
C VAL A 155 1.87 -5.63 5.24
N LEU A 156 1.34 -4.62 5.94
CA LEU A 156 1.55 -3.20 5.62
C LEU A 156 2.32 -2.53 6.74
N LEU A 157 3.54 -2.09 6.44
CA LEU A 157 4.34 -1.20 7.26
C LEU A 157 4.09 0.25 6.79
N ASP A 158 3.24 0.98 7.49
CA ASP A 158 2.75 2.29 7.06
C ASP A 158 3.62 3.43 7.62
N GLU A 159 3.89 4.44 6.80
CA GLU A 159 4.69 5.64 7.16
C GLU A 159 6.11 5.33 7.63
N LEU A 160 6.84 4.52 6.85
CA LEU A 160 8.20 4.04 7.16
C LEU A 160 9.18 5.16 7.58
N GLU A 161 9.02 6.38 7.04
CA GLU A 161 9.89 7.50 7.41
C GLU A 161 9.81 7.96 8.86
N LYS A 162 8.76 7.55 9.57
CA LYS A 162 8.52 7.85 10.98
C LYS A 162 9.18 6.84 11.92
N ALA A 163 9.62 5.70 11.40
CA ALA A 163 10.33 4.69 12.18
C ALA A 163 11.66 5.23 12.73
N SER A 164 12.06 4.73 13.91
CA SER A 164 13.42 4.91 14.40
C SER A 164 14.40 4.01 13.62
N THR A 165 15.68 4.35 13.67
CA THR A 165 16.74 3.56 13.01
C THR A 165 16.83 2.15 13.58
N GLU A 166 16.61 1.99 14.88
CA GLU A 166 16.63 0.69 15.59
C GLU A 166 15.50 -0.22 15.09
N VAL A 167 14.29 0.33 14.91
CA VAL A 167 13.16 -0.41 14.37
C VAL A 167 13.44 -0.84 12.92
N ILE A 168 13.96 0.06 12.09
CA ILE A 168 14.33 -0.27 10.70
C ILE A 168 15.37 -1.40 10.69
N ARG A 169 16.39 -1.33 11.56
CA ARG A 169 17.41 -2.38 11.66
C ARG A 169 16.83 -3.72 12.10
N GLY A 170 15.92 -3.71 13.07
CA GLY A 170 15.22 -4.92 13.50
C GLY A 170 14.41 -5.58 12.37
N LEU A 171 13.80 -4.76 11.50
CA LEU A 171 13.07 -5.25 10.33
C LEU A 171 13.98 -5.83 9.24
N MET A 172 15.24 -5.39 9.12
CA MET A 172 16.16 -5.91 8.10
C MET A 172 16.30 -7.44 8.17
N ASN A 173 16.36 -7.99 9.38
CA ASN A 173 16.40 -9.44 9.59
C ASN A 173 15.15 -10.15 9.05
N VAL A 174 13.98 -9.52 9.15
CA VAL A 174 12.72 -10.06 8.62
C VAL A 174 12.75 -10.06 7.10
N LEU A 175 13.31 -9.03 6.47
CA LEU A 175 13.42 -8.94 5.01
C LEU A 175 14.42 -9.96 4.42
N ASP A 176 15.45 -10.35 5.21
CA ASP A 176 16.48 -11.32 4.81
C ASP A 176 16.12 -12.77 5.11
N THR A 177 15.51 -13.04 6.26
CA THR A 177 15.32 -14.41 6.78
C THR A 177 13.85 -14.81 6.93
N GLY A 178 12.94 -13.86 6.68
CA GLY A 178 11.51 -14.05 6.87
C GLY A 178 11.13 -14.40 8.31
N LYS A 179 11.99 -14.12 9.30
CA LYS A 179 11.72 -14.45 10.71
C LYS A 179 11.96 -13.24 11.61
N LEU A 180 11.04 -13.03 12.54
CA LEU A 180 11.19 -12.07 13.62
C LEU A 180 11.19 -12.82 14.94
N THR A 181 12.33 -12.87 15.62
CA THR A 181 12.41 -13.40 16.99
C THR A 181 12.15 -12.25 17.95
N LEU A 182 11.06 -12.35 18.72
CA LEU A 182 10.76 -11.36 19.75
C LEU A 182 11.73 -11.49 20.92
N THR A 183 11.93 -10.40 21.64
CA THR A 183 13.07 -10.23 22.56
C THR A 183 13.00 -11.03 23.85
N SER A 184 11.84 -11.63 24.16
CA SER A 184 11.74 -12.71 25.16
C SER A 184 12.46 -14.00 24.74
N GLY A 185 12.88 -14.12 23.47
CA GLY A 185 13.50 -15.32 22.89
C GLY A 185 12.56 -16.51 22.73
N THR A 186 11.35 -16.44 23.31
CA THR A 186 10.39 -17.54 23.37
C THR A 186 9.50 -17.63 22.13
N LYS A 187 9.44 -16.57 21.31
CA LYS A 187 8.49 -16.48 20.20
C LYS A 187 9.15 -15.99 18.92
N THR A 188 8.95 -16.74 17.83
CA THR A 188 9.38 -16.36 16.48
C THR A 188 8.16 -16.25 15.57
N ILE A 189 8.02 -15.13 14.88
CA ILE A 189 6.97 -14.89 13.89
C ILE A 189 7.55 -15.15 12.50
N ASP A 190 6.79 -15.86 11.66
CA ASP A 190 7.19 -16.28 10.31
C ASP A 190 6.53 -15.42 9.22
N PHE A 191 7.36 -14.72 8.45
CA PHE A 191 7.01 -13.84 7.34
C PHE A 191 7.28 -14.49 5.97
N ARG A 192 7.79 -15.73 5.91
CA ARG A 192 8.20 -16.36 4.63
C ARG A 192 7.03 -16.58 3.67
N ASN A 193 5.81 -16.67 4.19
CA ASN A 193 4.58 -16.79 3.39
C ASN A 193 3.83 -15.46 3.20
N CYS A 194 4.48 -14.31 3.39
CA CYS A 194 3.80 -13.02 3.30
C CYS A 194 4.34 -12.11 2.21
N MET A 195 3.47 -11.26 1.68
CA MET A 195 3.83 -10.09 0.89
C MET A 195 3.93 -8.88 1.83
N ILE A 196 5.11 -8.26 1.88
CA ILE A 196 5.38 -7.09 2.71
C ILE A 196 5.29 -5.84 1.83
N PHE A 197 4.38 -4.94 2.20
CA PHE A 197 4.23 -3.63 1.61
C PHE A 197 4.67 -2.56 2.62
N MET A 198 5.53 -1.64 2.17
CA MET A 198 5.93 -0.47 2.94
C MET A 198 5.41 0.78 2.26
N THR A 199 4.89 1.75 3.00
CA THR A 199 4.56 3.07 2.44
C THR A 199 5.54 4.11 2.97
N SER A 200 5.89 5.07 2.11
CA SER A 200 6.58 6.26 2.57
C SER A 200 6.21 7.49 1.75
N ASN A 201 6.17 8.64 2.43
CA ASN A 201 6.01 9.95 1.79
C ASN A 201 7.36 10.64 1.55
N VAL A 202 8.48 9.93 1.74
CA VAL A 202 9.83 10.48 1.55
C VAL A 202 10.01 11.02 0.13
N GLY A 203 10.60 12.21 0.05
CA GLY A 203 10.86 12.88 -1.22
C GLY A 203 9.63 13.48 -1.89
N ALA A 204 8.41 13.16 -1.46
CA ALA A 204 7.18 13.66 -2.11
C ALA A 204 7.05 15.19 -2.05
N GLN A 205 7.38 15.80 -0.91
CA GLN A 205 7.35 17.27 -0.79
C GLN A 205 8.42 17.95 -1.66
N ALA A 206 9.64 17.41 -1.71
CA ALA A 206 10.73 17.94 -2.52
C ALA A 206 10.43 17.82 -4.03
N ALA A 207 9.85 16.68 -4.42
CA ALA A 207 9.32 16.43 -5.75
C ALA A 207 8.22 17.44 -6.12
N GLN A 208 7.25 17.66 -5.23
CA GLN A 208 6.16 18.60 -5.47
C GLN A 208 6.67 20.04 -5.60
N GLN A 209 7.54 20.49 -4.70
CA GLN A 209 8.13 21.83 -4.78
C GLN A 209 8.92 22.05 -6.07
N TYR A 210 9.55 21.00 -6.59
CA TYR A 210 10.22 21.05 -7.88
C TYR A 210 9.21 21.23 -9.02
N LEU A 211 8.11 20.46 -9.02
CA LEU A 211 7.03 20.58 -10.00
C LEU A 211 6.36 21.96 -9.93
N ASP A 212 6.07 22.47 -8.75
CA ASP A 212 5.45 23.79 -8.55
C ASP A 212 6.32 24.90 -9.15
N LYS A 213 7.65 24.82 -8.97
CA LYS A 213 8.60 25.76 -9.59
C LYS A 213 8.61 25.66 -11.12
N LEU A 214 8.46 24.46 -11.67
CA LEU A 214 8.40 24.26 -13.12
C LEU A 214 7.10 24.81 -13.72
N ASN A 215 5.98 24.76 -12.99
CA ASN A 215 4.70 25.27 -13.49
C ASN A 215 4.70 26.78 -13.80
N PHE A 216 5.65 27.55 -13.25
CA PHE A 216 5.87 28.95 -13.61
C PHE A 216 6.62 29.15 -14.95
N LEU A 217 7.15 28.10 -15.55
CA LEU A 217 7.87 28.15 -16.83
C LEU A 217 6.96 27.78 -18.01
N PRO A 218 7.28 28.21 -19.24
CA PRO A 218 6.58 27.74 -20.44
C PRO A 218 6.68 26.22 -20.62
N LYS A 219 5.62 25.55 -21.13
CA LYS A 219 5.56 24.08 -21.31
C LYS A 219 6.80 23.47 -21.97
N LYS A 220 7.34 24.09 -23.02
CA LYS A 220 8.57 23.61 -23.70
C LYS A 220 9.79 23.57 -22.77
N MET A 221 9.89 24.49 -21.81
CA MET A 221 10.95 24.49 -20.81
C MET A 221 10.69 23.49 -19.68
N GLN A 222 9.43 23.30 -19.29
CA GLN A 222 9.03 22.27 -18.31
C GLN A 222 9.48 20.89 -18.79
N ASP A 223 9.14 20.52 -20.03
CA ASP A 223 9.52 19.23 -20.60
C ASP A 223 11.04 19.03 -20.64
N LEU A 224 11.77 20.09 -20.96
CA LEU A 224 13.23 20.05 -21.03
C LEU A 224 13.87 19.91 -19.64
N CYS A 225 13.30 20.56 -18.62
CA CYS A 225 13.72 20.42 -17.22
C CYS A 225 13.40 19.03 -16.66
N LEU A 226 12.18 18.52 -16.89
CA LEU A 226 11.77 17.19 -16.45
C LEU A 226 12.60 16.08 -17.10
N LYS A 227 13.01 16.26 -18.36
CA LYS A 227 13.96 15.36 -19.03
C LYS A 227 15.35 15.38 -18.38
N LYS A 228 15.82 16.55 -17.94
CA LYS A 228 17.14 16.71 -17.31
C LYS A 228 17.18 16.21 -15.87
N LEU A 229 16.13 16.47 -15.10
CA LEU A 229 16.03 16.05 -13.71
C LEU A 229 14.62 15.48 -13.46
N PRO A 230 14.44 14.17 -13.68
CA PRO A 230 13.14 13.57 -13.43
C PRO A 230 12.83 13.58 -11.94
N THR A 231 11.56 13.78 -11.60
CA THR A 231 11.07 13.80 -10.21
C THR A 231 11.50 12.57 -9.42
N ARG A 232 11.59 11.42 -10.10
CA ARG A 232 12.12 10.16 -9.55
C ARG A 232 13.52 10.31 -8.96
N SER A 233 14.45 10.99 -9.64
CA SER A 233 15.81 11.17 -9.15
C SER A 233 15.86 12.04 -7.89
N ILE A 234 14.93 12.99 -7.74
CA ILE A 234 14.79 13.79 -6.51
C ILE A 234 14.33 12.88 -5.37
N ILE A 235 13.31 12.06 -5.60
CA ILE A 235 12.78 11.11 -4.62
C ILE A 235 13.87 10.13 -4.18
N GLU A 236 14.57 9.51 -5.14
CA GLU A 236 15.67 8.57 -4.87
C GLU A 236 16.77 9.24 -4.06
N LYS A 237 17.19 10.47 -4.41
CA LYS A 237 18.22 11.19 -3.64
C LYS A 237 17.81 11.46 -2.20
N VAL A 238 16.54 11.78 -1.94
CA VAL A 238 16.05 11.98 -0.56
C VAL A 238 15.92 10.64 0.16
N MET A 239 15.50 9.58 -0.54
CA MET A 239 15.42 8.22 -0.01
C MET A 239 16.80 7.72 0.46
N TYR A 240 17.84 7.82 -0.37
CA TYR A 240 19.22 7.43 -0.02
C TYR A 240 19.83 8.24 1.12
N ARG A 241 19.28 9.42 1.44
CA ARG A 241 19.68 10.20 2.62
C ARG A 241 18.96 9.79 3.89
N LYS A 242 17.74 9.25 3.76
CA LYS A 242 16.88 8.89 4.89
C LYS A 242 17.09 7.43 5.33
N PHE A 243 17.35 6.53 4.39
CA PHE A 243 17.48 5.11 4.65
C PHE A 243 18.87 4.61 4.27
N ASP A 244 19.42 3.71 5.08
CA ASP A 244 20.72 3.10 4.84
C ASP A 244 20.68 2.25 3.55
N PRO A 245 21.75 2.26 2.73
CA PRO A 245 21.83 1.42 1.52
C PRO A 245 21.59 -0.06 1.79
N GLU A 246 22.00 -0.54 2.97
CA GLU A 246 21.82 -1.92 3.41
C GLU A 246 20.34 -2.30 3.54
N PHE A 247 19.50 -1.39 4.02
CA PHE A 247 18.05 -1.61 4.08
C PHE A 247 17.44 -1.57 2.67
N LEU A 248 17.84 -0.60 1.85
CA LEU A 248 17.31 -0.44 0.49
C LEU A 248 17.62 -1.64 -0.41
N ASN A 249 18.78 -2.29 -0.22
CA ASN A 249 19.17 -3.48 -0.97
C ASN A 249 18.34 -4.74 -0.65
N ARG A 250 17.52 -4.71 0.42
CA ARG A 250 16.63 -5.81 0.81
C ARG A 250 15.21 -5.67 0.25
N ILE A 251 14.95 -4.55 -0.41
CA ILE A 251 13.68 -4.26 -1.05
C ILE A 251 13.73 -4.82 -2.46
N ASP A 252 12.80 -5.71 -2.80
CA ASP A 252 12.76 -6.32 -4.12
C ASP A 252 12.27 -5.32 -5.18
N ARG A 253 11.34 -4.42 -4.79
CA ARG A 253 10.69 -3.47 -5.71
C ARG A 253 10.40 -2.13 -5.05
N THR A 254 10.66 -1.05 -5.78
CA THR A 254 10.28 0.32 -5.37
C THR A 254 9.28 0.92 -6.35
N LEU A 255 8.04 1.08 -5.91
CA LEU A 255 6.93 1.64 -6.67
C LEU A 255 6.83 3.14 -6.44
N HIS A 256 6.75 3.89 -7.54
CA HIS A 256 6.64 5.35 -7.49
C HIS A 256 5.22 5.76 -7.85
N TYR A 257 4.49 6.28 -6.87
CA TYR A 257 3.17 6.83 -7.03
C TYR A 257 3.26 8.33 -7.34
N GLN A 258 2.46 8.74 -8.31
CA GLN A 258 2.39 10.12 -8.79
C GLN A 258 1.30 10.88 -8.06
N ALA A 259 1.44 12.20 -7.99
CA ALA A 259 0.35 13.06 -7.54
C ALA A 259 -0.87 12.91 -8.46
N VAL A 260 -2.05 12.97 -7.86
CA VAL A 260 -3.33 12.91 -8.60
C VAL A 260 -3.41 14.12 -9.52
N GLN A 261 -3.62 13.87 -10.81
CA GLN A 261 -3.81 14.92 -11.82
C GLN A 261 -5.28 15.36 -11.87
N ASP A 262 -5.53 16.58 -12.35
CA ASP A 262 -6.88 17.18 -12.36
C ASP A 262 -7.88 16.37 -13.21
N ASP A 263 -7.42 15.73 -14.28
CA ASP A 263 -8.23 14.89 -15.17
C ASP A 263 -8.70 13.58 -14.50
N ALA A 264 -8.02 13.15 -13.43
CA ALA A 264 -8.41 12.00 -12.64
C ALA A 264 -9.49 12.32 -11.58
N LEU A 265 -9.68 13.59 -11.22
CA LEU A 265 -10.56 14.00 -10.12
C LEU A 265 -12.02 13.60 -10.32
N PRO A 266 -12.65 13.75 -11.52
CA PRO A 266 -14.03 13.32 -11.71
C PRO A 266 -14.22 11.82 -11.44
N LYS A 267 -13.29 10.98 -11.91
CA LYS A 267 -13.32 9.53 -11.69
C LYS A 267 -13.16 9.17 -10.22
N LEU A 268 -12.34 9.92 -9.48
CA LEU A 268 -12.17 9.71 -8.04
C LEU A 268 -13.46 10.03 -7.26
N VAL A 269 -14.20 11.06 -7.65
CA VAL A 269 -15.53 11.34 -7.08
C VAL A 269 -16.50 10.20 -7.36
N ASP A 270 -16.50 9.65 -8.58
CA ASP A 270 -17.32 8.49 -8.91
C ASP A 270 -16.99 7.26 -8.05
N ILE A 271 -15.69 7.00 -7.81
CA ILE A 271 -15.25 5.90 -6.94
C ILE A 271 -15.74 6.10 -5.50
N GLU A 272 -15.62 7.31 -4.95
CA GLU A 272 -16.07 7.60 -3.58
C GLU A 272 -17.61 7.56 -3.47
N LEU A 273 -18.33 8.01 -4.50
CA LEU A 273 -19.78 7.85 -4.59
C LEU A 273 -20.18 6.37 -4.64
N GLN A 274 -19.46 5.55 -5.40
CA GLN A 274 -19.71 4.11 -5.46
C GLN A 274 -19.50 3.43 -4.10
N LYS A 275 -18.44 3.81 -3.36
CA LYS A 275 -18.21 3.33 -1.98
C LYS A 275 -19.35 3.72 -1.04
N LEU A 276 -19.86 4.95 -1.16
CA LEU A 276 -21.05 5.38 -0.41
C LEU A 276 -22.27 4.53 -0.78
N ASN A 277 -22.55 4.34 -2.07
CA ASN A 277 -23.68 3.54 -2.53
C ASN A 277 -23.59 2.08 -2.09
N GLN A 278 -22.40 1.47 -2.10
CA GLN A 278 -22.19 0.13 -1.52
C GLN A 278 -22.59 0.07 -0.04
N ARG A 279 -22.24 1.10 0.75
CA ARG A 279 -22.70 1.19 2.15
C ARG A 279 -24.21 1.35 2.24
N LEU A 280 -24.85 2.09 1.34
CA LEU A 280 -26.30 2.33 1.34
C LEU A 280 -27.14 1.13 0.88
N GLN A 281 -26.54 0.15 0.19
CA GLN A 281 -27.25 -1.04 -0.31
C GLN A 281 -27.96 -1.85 0.79
N HIS A 282 -27.44 -1.90 2.02
CA HIS A 282 -28.11 -2.62 3.12
C HIS A 282 -29.50 -2.03 3.46
N GLN A 283 -29.73 -0.76 3.12
CA GLN A 283 -31.03 -0.07 3.27
C GLN A 283 -31.80 0.01 1.95
N LYS A 284 -31.34 -0.68 0.90
CA LYS A 284 -31.88 -0.58 -0.48
C LYS A 284 -31.93 0.86 -0.99
N ARG A 285 -30.95 1.68 -0.58
CA ARG A 285 -30.84 3.10 -0.95
C ARG A 285 -29.71 3.33 -1.96
N ALA A 286 -29.89 4.31 -2.84
CA ALA A 286 -28.89 4.73 -3.80
C ALA A 286 -28.93 6.25 -4.01
N VAL A 287 -27.77 6.82 -4.31
CA VAL A 287 -27.60 8.26 -4.56
C VAL A 287 -26.86 8.46 -5.87
N VAL A 288 -27.36 9.39 -6.68
CA VAL A 288 -26.73 9.85 -7.92
C VAL A 288 -26.38 11.32 -7.75
N LEU A 289 -25.21 11.70 -8.28
CA LEU A 289 -24.77 13.10 -8.34
C LEU A 289 -24.86 13.60 -9.78
N THR A 290 -25.39 14.80 -9.97
CA THR A 290 -25.27 15.50 -11.27
C THR A 290 -23.81 15.90 -11.52
N ASP A 291 -23.47 16.23 -12.76
CA ASP A 291 -22.11 16.69 -13.10
C ASP A 291 -21.73 17.97 -12.34
N ALA A 292 -22.70 18.87 -12.10
CA ALA A 292 -22.49 20.06 -11.28
C ALA A 292 -22.15 19.70 -9.82
N ALA A 293 -22.84 18.71 -9.24
CA ALA A 293 -22.54 18.23 -7.89
C ALA A 293 -21.18 17.51 -7.82
N LYS A 294 -20.84 16.71 -8.83
CA LYS A 294 -19.50 16.09 -8.91
C LYS A 294 -18.41 17.17 -8.98
N ALA A 295 -18.61 18.17 -9.84
CA ALA A 295 -17.68 19.28 -10.01
C ALA A 295 -17.43 20.07 -8.73
N HIS A 296 -18.46 20.23 -7.90
CA HIS A 296 -18.31 20.87 -6.59
C HIS A 296 -17.30 20.14 -5.70
N PHE A 297 -17.30 18.80 -5.66
CA PHE A 297 -16.42 18.06 -4.77
C PHE A 297 -14.94 18.19 -5.11
N TYR A 298 -14.59 18.31 -6.39
CA TYR A 298 -13.22 18.49 -6.84
C TYR A 298 -12.84 19.94 -7.17
N LYS A 299 -13.78 20.90 -7.03
CA LYS A 299 -13.47 22.32 -7.11
C LYS A 299 -12.50 22.70 -6.00
N ASP A 300 -11.45 23.47 -6.35
CA ASP A 300 -10.38 23.91 -5.45
C ASP A 300 -9.65 22.74 -4.76
N HIS A 301 -9.56 21.59 -5.45
CA HIS A 301 -8.82 20.44 -4.95
C HIS A 301 -7.34 20.77 -4.78
N ASP A 302 -6.83 20.50 -3.58
CA ASP A 302 -5.41 20.61 -3.30
C ASP A 302 -4.71 19.28 -3.58
N ILE A 303 -3.91 19.29 -4.65
CA ILE A 303 -3.10 18.17 -5.16
C ILE A 303 -2.29 17.50 -4.03
N ARG A 304 -1.87 18.25 -3.00
CA ARG A 304 -1.05 17.74 -1.88
C ARG A 304 -1.75 16.68 -1.04
N PHE A 305 -3.09 16.70 -0.99
CA PHE A 305 -3.89 15.79 -0.16
C PHE A 305 -4.49 14.61 -0.93
N GLY A 306 -4.32 14.57 -2.26
CA GLY A 306 -4.81 13.49 -3.13
C GLY A 306 -6.31 13.20 -2.95
N ALA A 307 -6.73 11.95 -3.16
CA ALA A 307 -8.14 11.54 -3.08
C ALA A 307 -8.74 11.65 -1.67
N ARG A 308 -7.91 11.72 -0.61
CA ARG A 308 -8.40 11.82 0.78
C ARG A 308 -9.21 13.09 1.03
N HIS A 309 -8.86 14.19 0.37
CA HIS A 309 -9.60 15.45 0.49
C HIS A 309 -11.03 15.32 -0.06
N LEU A 310 -11.18 14.68 -1.22
CA LEU A 310 -12.48 14.43 -1.87
C LEU A 310 -13.38 13.56 -0.97
N ALA A 311 -12.85 12.44 -0.49
CA ALA A 311 -13.59 11.53 0.39
C ALA A 311 -14.05 12.23 1.68
N ARG A 312 -13.19 13.07 2.27
CA ARG A 312 -13.53 13.87 3.45
C ARG A 312 -14.66 14.85 3.14
N ARG A 313 -14.57 15.57 2.01
CA ARG A 313 -15.57 16.56 1.61
C ARG A 313 -16.95 15.94 1.37
N MET A 314 -17.01 14.80 0.68
CA MET A 314 -18.25 14.05 0.53
C MET A 314 -18.82 13.61 1.89
N ARG A 315 -17.97 13.12 2.81
CA ARG A 315 -18.41 12.73 4.14
C ARG A 315 -18.94 13.92 4.97
N THR A 316 -18.37 15.11 4.83
CA THR A 316 -18.76 16.27 5.64
C THR A 316 -19.92 17.06 5.04
N GLU A 317 -20.09 17.06 3.72
CA GLU A 317 -21.11 17.86 3.04
C GLU A 317 -22.28 17.00 2.53
N LEU A 318 -22.00 15.85 1.89
CA LEU A 318 -23.02 15.01 1.27
C LEU A 318 -23.71 14.08 2.27
N GLU A 319 -22.93 13.32 3.06
CA GLU A 319 -23.50 12.30 3.96
C GLU A 319 -24.50 12.89 4.99
N PRO A 320 -24.27 14.06 5.62
CA PRO A 320 -25.23 14.64 6.56
C PRO A 320 -26.53 15.09 5.87
N LEU A 321 -26.43 15.65 4.67
CA LEU A 321 -27.57 16.06 3.86
C LEU A 321 -28.44 14.85 3.48
N LEU A 322 -27.81 13.75 3.07
CA LEU A 322 -28.51 12.50 2.78
C LEU A 322 -29.15 11.90 4.03
N ALA A 323 -28.42 11.89 5.16
CA ALA A 323 -28.91 11.35 6.42
C ALA A 323 -30.18 12.10 6.88
N LEU A 324 -30.16 13.44 6.87
CA LEU A 324 -31.31 14.25 7.25
C LEU A 324 -32.51 13.97 6.34
N TYR A 325 -32.29 13.91 5.03
CA TYR A 325 -33.36 13.64 4.07
C TYR A 325 -33.98 12.26 4.29
N PHE A 326 -33.16 11.21 4.38
CA PHE A 326 -33.63 9.84 4.56
C PHE A 326 -34.27 9.55 5.92
N LEU A 327 -34.01 10.39 6.93
CA LEU A 327 -34.72 10.35 8.21
C LEU A 327 -36.10 10.99 8.13
N ASN A 328 -36.23 12.08 7.37
CA ASN A 328 -37.50 12.78 7.17
C ASN A 328 -38.42 12.08 6.16
N TYR A 329 -37.83 11.40 5.17
CA TYR A 329 -38.51 10.69 4.08
C TYR A 329 -38.02 9.23 4.00
N PRO A 330 -38.35 8.39 5.00
CA PRO A 330 -37.83 7.03 5.11
C PRO A 330 -38.20 6.13 3.93
N GLU A 331 -39.33 6.40 3.27
CA GLU A 331 -39.86 5.68 2.11
C GLU A 331 -39.07 5.90 0.81
N LYS A 332 -38.27 6.97 0.73
CA LYS A 332 -37.46 7.27 -0.46
C LYS A 332 -36.24 6.35 -0.53
N ALA A 333 -36.05 5.75 -1.71
CA ALA A 333 -34.96 4.81 -1.98
C ALA A 333 -33.86 5.40 -2.86
N GLN A 334 -34.20 6.27 -3.80
CA GLN A 334 -33.25 6.86 -4.74
C GLN A 334 -33.30 8.38 -4.64
N LEU A 335 -32.12 9.02 -4.71
CA LEU A 335 -31.99 10.47 -4.69
C LEU A 335 -31.02 10.94 -5.76
N THR A 336 -31.35 12.06 -6.39
CA THR A 336 -30.43 12.80 -7.23
C THR A 336 -30.04 14.09 -6.51
N VAL A 337 -28.74 14.31 -6.33
CA VAL A 337 -28.21 15.51 -5.69
C VAL A 337 -27.58 16.39 -6.76
N ASN A 338 -28.01 17.65 -6.79
CA ASN A 338 -27.47 18.69 -7.65
C ASN A 338 -26.71 19.73 -6.83
N PHE A 339 -25.90 20.55 -7.50
CA PHE A 339 -25.26 21.73 -6.91
C PHE A 339 -25.70 22.98 -7.65
N SER A 340 -26.39 23.89 -6.95
CA SER A 340 -26.90 25.15 -7.49
C SER A 340 -26.84 26.22 -6.42
N GLU A 341 -26.62 27.47 -6.82
CA GLU A 341 -26.61 28.64 -5.91
C GLU A 341 -25.64 28.51 -4.73
N GLY A 342 -24.56 27.75 -4.90
CA GLY A 342 -23.55 27.53 -3.86
C GLY A 342 -23.91 26.46 -2.83
N GLN A 343 -24.99 25.70 -3.02
CA GLN A 343 -25.44 24.67 -2.09
C GLN A 343 -25.74 23.34 -2.79
N LEU A 344 -25.59 22.24 -2.05
CA LEU A 344 -26.07 20.92 -2.45
C LEU A 344 -27.58 20.84 -2.22
N ILE A 345 -28.33 20.47 -3.25
CA ILE A 345 -29.79 20.42 -3.23
C ILE A 345 -30.22 19.03 -3.72
N ILE A 346 -31.12 18.40 -2.96
CA ILE A 346 -31.74 17.13 -3.36
C ILE A 346 -32.86 17.46 -4.34
N GLN A 347 -32.78 16.90 -5.55
CA GLN A 347 -33.85 17.01 -6.52
C GLN A 347 -34.97 16.05 -6.10
N PRO A 348 -36.20 16.55 -5.87
CA PRO A 348 -37.35 15.67 -5.72
C PRO A 348 -37.57 14.92 -7.04
N GLU A 349 -37.87 13.62 -6.94
CA GLU A 349 -38.35 12.80 -8.06
C GLU A 349 -39.67 13.35 -8.64
#